data_AF-A0A239CE53-F1
#
_entry.id   AF-A0A239CE53-F1
#
_cell.length_a   1.000
_cell.length_b   1.000
_cell.length_c   1.000
_cell.angle_alpha   90.00
_cell.angle_beta   90.00
_cell.angle_gamma   90.00
#
_symmetry.space_group_name_H-M   'P 1'
#
loop_
_entity.id
_entity.type
_entity.pdbx_description
1 polymer ?
#
loop_
_entity_poly.entity_id
_entity_poly.type
_entity_poly.pdbx_seq_one_letter_code
_entity_poly.pdbx_strand_id
1 'polypeptide(L)'
;MSELASSRRGTSSAPVGVLLPVHDQAAFLPRAVESLLAQTVTDWTALVLDDGSPDPAEVAAVLAALPDPRVRGVRWADNRGLGATLNAGLDALDTPLVAHLPADDAWSPDHLAALLGALADPGVVLASSRLAGPADAGYAQLVQVAHRRTVDRWTERAELETDDLDRLMWDRLRARGRTADTGRVTCTWTRHPGQRSAALRESRDGGLNVFRSRYRVPGPLRFASSDGGDVDEVARYARFRSRAYPPSPDGLRVLVVGELAFNPERVLALAERGHRLTGLWTPDGLGDSTVGPLPFGHVPDLRRDDWRSAVRELAPDVVWAQLNWRAVPFAREVQRAFPGLPFVWTFKEAPQRSTLRGEWPLLADLVTGASASLFATEEERDWFALALAGRVDPARLGVLDGDLPKRDWLDAPPSPRLSDADGQAHTVVAGRPAGLDLPFVLELARRRVHVHLHGQVRAPGPTGSWTGWLDAALAAAPGFVHVHPPVGPQEWVSVLSRYDAGWLHRFDSANGGDLRRATWDDLNSPARLPVYLAAGLPVLQQASPGSLVAVERVLRRDGTGLPYRSADDVAGALAGELASRRGAAAALAARERHTFDAHADRLVELFRAVAR
;
A
#
# COMPACT_ATOMS: atom_id res chain seq x y z
N MET A 1 18.96 13.54 -23.41
CA MET A 1 18.23 13.58 -24.70
C MET A 1 19.17 13.83 -25.87
N SER A 2 20.28 13.09 -25.99
CA SER A 2 21.23 13.25 -27.11
C SER A 2 22.07 11.99 -27.28
N GLU A 3 21.46 10.93 -27.85
CA GLU A 3 22.18 9.89 -28.61
C GLU A 3 21.22 9.00 -29.45
N LEU A 4 20.04 9.52 -29.81
CA LEU A 4 19.03 8.80 -30.61
C LEU A 4 19.07 9.15 -32.11
N ALA A 5 20.14 9.77 -32.59
CA ALA A 5 20.22 10.29 -33.96
C ALA A 5 21.54 9.95 -34.66
N SER A 6 21.99 8.70 -34.62
CA SER A 6 22.89 8.17 -35.67
C SER A 6 22.96 6.65 -35.68
N SER A 7 21.84 5.98 -35.91
CA SER A 7 21.82 4.62 -36.47
C SER A 7 20.47 4.39 -37.11
N ARG A 8 20.37 4.62 -38.42
CA ARG A 8 19.17 4.28 -39.18
C ARG A 8 19.52 3.29 -40.29
N ARG A 9 18.85 2.14 -40.18
CA ARG A 9 18.41 1.19 -41.22
C ARG A 9 19.45 0.15 -41.69
N GLY A 10 19.58 -0.91 -40.90
CA GLY A 10 19.46 -2.26 -41.45
C GLY A 10 18.02 -2.72 -41.21
N THR A 11 17.23 -2.88 -42.27
CA THR A 11 15.91 -3.54 -42.18
C THR A 11 16.15 -4.98 -41.76
N SER A 12 15.80 -5.33 -40.52
CA SER A 12 15.79 -6.73 -40.10
C SER A 12 14.69 -7.45 -40.88
N SER A 13 15.06 -8.44 -41.69
CA SER A 13 14.12 -9.31 -42.42
C SER A 13 13.49 -10.39 -41.53
N ALA A 14 13.66 -10.30 -40.20
CA ALA A 14 13.20 -11.33 -39.29
C ALA A 14 11.66 -11.28 -39.13
N PRO A 15 10.97 -12.43 -39.22
CA PRO A 15 9.52 -12.50 -39.06
C PRO A 15 9.07 -12.21 -37.62
N VAL A 16 9.93 -12.37 -36.61
CA VAL A 16 9.59 -12.15 -35.21
C VAL A 16 10.65 -11.34 -34.47
N GLY A 17 10.18 -10.37 -33.69
CA GLY A 17 10.98 -9.59 -32.77
C GLY A 17 10.65 -9.96 -31.33
N VAL A 18 11.66 -10.10 -30.48
CA VAL A 18 11.50 -10.48 -29.07
C VAL A 18 11.84 -9.29 -28.17
N LEU A 19 10.93 -8.94 -27.27
CA LEU A 19 11.14 -7.94 -26.25
C LEU A 19 11.50 -8.61 -24.93
N LEU A 20 12.66 -8.27 -24.37
CA LEU A 20 13.14 -8.75 -23.07
C LEU A 20 13.23 -7.59 -22.08
N PRO A 21 12.14 -7.23 -21.37
CA PRO A 21 12.20 -6.22 -20.33
C PRO A 21 13.02 -6.71 -19.12
N VAL A 22 13.87 -5.84 -18.59
CA VAL A 22 14.65 -6.08 -17.37
C VAL A 22 14.68 -4.83 -16.48
N HIS A 23 14.50 -5.03 -15.17
CA HIS A 23 14.75 -4.02 -14.14
C HIS A 23 15.07 -4.75 -12.83
N ASP A 24 16.25 -4.52 -12.26
CA ASP A 24 16.65 -5.12 -10.96
C ASP A 24 16.57 -6.66 -10.95
N GLN A 25 16.88 -7.28 -12.10
CA GLN A 25 16.75 -8.72 -12.33
C GLN A 25 17.89 -9.28 -13.22
N ALA A 26 19.05 -8.61 -13.26
CA ALA A 26 20.17 -9.01 -14.11
C ALA A 26 20.63 -10.46 -13.86
N ALA A 27 20.51 -10.95 -12.63
CA ALA A 27 20.87 -12.32 -12.26
C ALA A 27 20.06 -13.41 -12.98
N PHE A 28 18.85 -13.11 -13.47
CA PHE A 28 18.04 -14.06 -14.23
C PHE A 28 18.30 -14.01 -15.74
N LEU A 29 18.80 -12.88 -16.24
CA LEU A 29 18.95 -12.58 -17.65
C LEU A 29 19.76 -13.64 -18.44
N PRO A 30 20.86 -14.23 -17.92
CA PRO A 30 21.60 -15.26 -18.67
C PRO A 30 20.71 -16.43 -19.10
N ARG A 31 19.87 -16.93 -18.19
CA ARG A 31 18.98 -18.06 -18.47
C ARG A 31 17.91 -17.71 -19.50
N ALA A 32 17.35 -16.50 -19.43
CA ALA A 32 16.38 -16.03 -20.41
C ALA A 32 17.02 -15.94 -21.80
N VAL A 33 18.17 -15.29 -21.93
CA VAL A 33 18.89 -15.14 -23.19
C VAL A 33 19.31 -16.49 -23.76
N GLU A 34 19.90 -17.39 -22.96
CA GLU A 34 20.25 -18.75 -23.40
C GLU A 34 19.03 -19.53 -23.92
N SER A 35 17.87 -19.40 -23.26
CA SER A 35 16.64 -20.05 -23.72
C SER A 35 16.12 -19.52 -25.06
N LEU A 36 16.37 -18.24 -25.36
CA LEU A 36 16.10 -17.63 -26.65
C LEU A 36 17.11 -18.09 -27.72
N LEU A 37 18.39 -18.18 -27.37
CA LEU A 37 19.43 -18.69 -28.27
C LEU A 37 19.19 -20.15 -28.67
N ALA A 38 18.58 -20.94 -27.77
CA ALA A 38 18.25 -22.34 -27.99
C ALA A 38 16.99 -22.57 -28.86
N GLN A 39 16.33 -21.52 -29.36
CA GLN A 39 15.13 -21.67 -30.19
C GLN A 39 15.43 -22.37 -31.53
N THR A 40 14.56 -23.28 -31.91
CA THR A 40 14.58 -23.99 -33.20
C THR A 40 14.27 -23.06 -34.38
N VAL A 41 13.50 -21.99 -34.15
CA VAL A 41 13.34 -20.88 -35.09
C VAL A 41 14.56 -19.99 -34.98
N THR A 42 15.28 -19.77 -36.07
CA THR A 42 16.53 -18.98 -36.06
C THR A 42 16.37 -17.54 -36.55
N ASP A 43 15.34 -17.27 -37.36
CA ASP A 43 15.04 -15.94 -37.89
C ASP A 43 14.24 -15.11 -36.88
N TRP A 44 14.96 -14.53 -35.92
CA TRP A 44 14.42 -13.60 -34.95
C TRP A 44 15.43 -12.50 -34.64
N THR A 45 14.96 -11.37 -34.10
CA THR A 45 15.82 -10.35 -33.46
C THR A 45 15.27 -10.03 -32.08
N ALA A 46 16.10 -9.58 -31.16
CA ALA A 46 15.72 -9.33 -29.78
C ALA A 46 16.27 -8.02 -29.25
N LEU A 47 15.48 -7.37 -28.39
CA LEU A 47 15.88 -6.21 -27.62
C LEU A 47 15.81 -6.52 -26.13
N VAL A 48 16.96 -6.45 -25.45
CA VAL A 48 17.01 -6.37 -23.99
C VAL A 48 16.78 -4.93 -23.59
N LEU A 49 15.70 -4.68 -22.87
CA LEU A 49 15.21 -3.36 -22.51
C LEU A 49 15.43 -3.12 -21.01
N ASP A 50 16.55 -2.50 -20.66
CA ASP A 50 16.90 -2.15 -19.29
C ASP A 50 16.18 -0.87 -18.85
N ASP A 51 15.08 -1.05 -18.11
CA ASP A 51 14.22 0.01 -17.58
C ASP A 51 14.79 0.63 -16.30
N GLY A 52 16.04 1.09 -16.38
CA GLY A 52 16.74 1.80 -15.30
C GLY A 52 17.11 0.92 -14.11
N SER A 53 17.73 -0.25 -14.36
CA SER A 53 18.24 -1.11 -13.27
C SER A 53 19.22 -0.34 -12.36
N PRO A 54 19.17 -0.55 -11.03
CA PRO A 54 20.08 0.11 -10.08
C PRO A 54 21.56 -0.18 -10.34
N ASP A 55 21.89 -1.43 -10.70
CA ASP A 55 23.22 -1.81 -11.19
C ASP A 55 23.16 -2.17 -12.68
N PRO A 56 23.43 -1.20 -13.56
CA PRO A 56 23.42 -1.44 -15.00
C PRO A 56 24.64 -2.21 -15.52
N ALA A 57 25.72 -2.26 -14.74
CA ALA A 57 26.93 -2.96 -15.16
C ALA A 57 26.69 -4.47 -15.22
N GLU A 58 25.82 -4.99 -14.35
CA GLU A 58 25.41 -6.40 -14.37
C GLU A 58 24.68 -6.77 -15.67
N VAL A 59 23.72 -5.95 -16.12
CA VAL A 59 23.00 -6.20 -17.39
C VAL A 59 23.97 -6.15 -18.57
N ALA A 60 24.87 -5.16 -18.61
CA ALA A 60 25.87 -5.04 -19.67
C ALA A 60 26.85 -6.22 -19.69
N ALA A 61 27.26 -6.72 -18.53
CA ALA A 61 28.15 -7.87 -18.40
C ALA A 61 27.51 -9.15 -18.98
N VAL A 62 26.22 -9.37 -18.74
CA VAL A 62 25.49 -10.52 -19.32
C VAL A 62 25.45 -10.43 -20.85
N LEU A 63 25.14 -9.26 -21.41
CA LEU A 63 25.11 -9.06 -22.87
C LEU A 63 26.50 -9.25 -23.51
N ALA A 64 27.57 -8.87 -22.80
CA ALA A 64 28.94 -9.09 -23.26
C ALA A 64 29.36 -10.56 -23.21
N ALA A 65 28.89 -11.31 -22.20
CA ALA A 65 29.20 -12.73 -22.02
C ALA A 65 28.45 -13.65 -23.00
N LEU A 66 27.29 -13.24 -23.51
CA LEU A 66 26.46 -13.98 -24.47
C LEU A 66 26.33 -13.21 -25.80
N PRO A 67 27.43 -13.00 -26.55
CA PRO A 67 27.40 -12.20 -27.76
C PRO A 67 26.61 -12.91 -28.87
N ASP A 68 25.51 -12.31 -29.31
CA ASP A 68 24.78 -12.72 -30.50
C ASP A 68 24.30 -11.47 -31.25
N PRO A 69 24.59 -11.31 -32.56
CA PRO A 69 24.24 -10.10 -33.31
C PRO A 69 22.73 -9.86 -33.43
N ARG A 70 21.89 -10.87 -33.16
CA ARG A 70 20.43 -10.75 -33.14
C ARG A 70 19.93 -10.06 -31.87
N VAL A 71 20.71 -10.06 -30.79
CA VAL A 71 20.36 -9.50 -29.47
C VAL A 71 21.02 -8.14 -29.30
N ARG A 72 20.23 -7.10 -28.99
CA ARG A 72 20.73 -5.74 -28.74
C ARG A 72 20.19 -5.20 -27.42
N GLY A 73 21.00 -4.44 -26.70
CA GLY A 73 20.59 -3.76 -25.48
C GLY A 73 20.11 -2.32 -25.73
N VAL A 74 19.04 -1.92 -25.05
CA VAL A 74 18.61 -0.53 -24.92
C VAL A 74 18.43 -0.25 -23.43
N ARG A 75 18.92 0.89 -22.97
CA ARG A 75 18.89 1.26 -21.56
C ARG A 75 18.34 2.66 -21.35
N TRP A 76 17.61 2.83 -20.26
CA TRP A 76 17.25 4.13 -19.69
C TRP A 76 17.98 4.39 -18.37
N ALA A 77 18.11 5.68 -18.03
CA ALA A 77 18.71 6.10 -16.76
C ALA A 77 17.77 5.83 -15.57
N ASP A 78 16.47 6.06 -15.77
CA ASP A 78 15.44 5.96 -14.74
C ASP A 78 14.36 4.95 -15.15
N ASN A 79 13.66 4.38 -14.17
CA ASN A 79 12.56 3.46 -14.40
C ASN A 79 11.31 4.18 -14.92
N ARG A 80 10.94 3.91 -16.17
CA ARG A 80 9.81 4.52 -16.90
C ARG A 80 8.53 3.69 -16.80
N GLY A 81 8.65 2.42 -16.45
CA GLY A 81 7.54 1.49 -16.28
C GLY A 81 7.32 0.59 -17.48
N LEU A 82 6.72 -0.58 -17.21
CA LEU A 82 6.62 -1.69 -18.16
C LEU A 82 6.00 -1.26 -19.51
N GLY A 83 4.90 -0.52 -19.48
CA GLY A 83 4.21 -0.08 -20.69
C GLY A 83 5.09 0.82 -21.57
N ALA A 84 5.73 1.83 -20.99
CA ALA A 84 6.62 2.74 -21.71
C ALA A 84 7.85 2.01 -22.28
N THR A 85 8.39 1.05 -21.53
CA THR A 85 9.51 0.20 -21.93
C THR A 85 9.14 -0.69 -23.13
N LEU A 86 8.02 -1.41 -23.05
CA LEU A 86 7.55 -2.26 -24.15
C LEU A 86 7.16 -1.43 -25.37
N ASN A 87 6.54 -0.26 -25.19
CA ASN A 87 6.26 0.71 -26.25
C ASN A 87 7.53 1.15 -27.00
N ALA A 88 8.59 1.51 -26.27
CA ALA A 88 9.87 1.85 -26.90
C ALA A 88 10.50 0.67 -27.64
N GLY A 89 10.35 -0.55 -27.10
CA GLY A 89 10.74 -1.79 -27.78
C GLY A 89 9.97 -2.01 -29.09
N LEU A 90 8.65 -1.80 -29.07
CA LEU A 90 7.82 -1.87 -30.27
C LEU A 90 8.28 -0.83 -31.31
N ASP A 91 8.67 0.38 -30.93
CA ASP A 91 9.17 1.39 -31.87
C ASP A 91 10.53 1.04 -32.48
N ALA A 92 11.37 0.36 -31.71
CA ALA A 92 12.72 -0.03 -32.13
C ALA A 92 12.77 -1.34 -32.92
N LEU A 93 11.73 -2.18 -32.83
CA LEU A 93 11.55 -3.39 -33.63
C LEU A 93 10.72 -3.09 -34.89
N ASP A 94 11.23 -3.51 -36.04
CA ASP A 94 10.51 -3.49 -37.33
C ASP A 94 10.18 -4.92 -37.77
N THR A 95 9.42 -5.64 -36.95
CA THR A 95 9.03 -7.04 -37.20
C THR A 95 7.51 -7.17 -37.26
N PRO A 96 6.96 -8.05 -38.12
CA PRO A 96 5.52 -8.22 -38.25
C PRO A 96 4.89 -8.95 -37.06
N LEU A 97 5.68 -9.75 -36.34
CA LEU A 97 5.27 -10.46 -35.12
C LEU A 97 6.17 -10.02 -33.95
N VAL A 98 5.60 -10.02 -32.75
CA VAL A 98 6.27 -9.64 -31.50
C VAL A 98 6.02 -10.71 -30.45
N ALA A 99 7.08 -11.17 -29.81
CA ALA A 99 7.05 -12.09 -28.66
C ALA A 99 7.70 -11.43 -27.44
N HIS A 100 7.38 -11.91 -26.23
CA HIS A 100 7.85 -11.29 -24.99
C HIS A 100 8.53 -12.33 -24.10
N LEU A 101 9.76 -12.04 -23.67
CA LEU A 101 10.52 -12.90 -22.77
C LEU A 101 11.08 -12.07 -21.61
N PRO A 102 10.32 -11.90 -20.51
CA PRO A 102 10.81 -11.26 -19.29
C PRO A 102 12.12 -11.90 -18.81
N ALA A 103 13.03 -11.09 -18.25
CA ALA A 103 14.35 -11.54 -17.85
C ALA A 103 14.34 -12.65 -16.79
N ASP A 104 13.29 -12.74 -15.98
CA ASP A 104 13.07 -13.76 -14.96
C ASP A 104 12.49 -15.07 -15.50
N ASP A 105 12.13 -15.17 -16.78
CA ASP A 105 11.45 -16.33 -17.35
C ASP A 105 12.31 -17.12 -18.37
N ALA A 106 11.79 -18.25 -18.86
CA ALA A 106 12.50 -19.09 -19.83
C ALA A 106 11.56 -19.82 -20.81
N TRP A 107 12.07 -20.07 -22.01
CA TRP A 107 11.38 -20.81 -23.08
C TRP A 107 11.97 -22.21 -23.30
N SER A 108 11.14 -23.15 -23.75
CA SER A 108 11.63 -24.40 -24.34
C SER A 108 12.07 -24.16 -25.81
N PRO A 109 12.95 -25.00 -26.40
CA PRO A 109 13.48 -24.80 -27.76
C PRO A 109 12.42 -24.66 -28.88
N ASP A 110 11.21 -25.15 -28.65
CA ASP A 110 10.08 -25.17 -29.58
C ASP A 110 9.03 -24.06 -29.33
N HIS A 111 9.27 -23.15 -28.39
CA HIS A 111 8.32 -22.10 -28.00
C HIS A 111 7.93 -21.18 -29.16
N LEU A 112 8.90 -20.57 -29.84
CA LEU A 112 8.63 -19.70 -30.98
C LEU A 112 7.93 -20.48 -32.11
N ALA A 113 8.36 -21.71 -32.39
CA ALA A 113 7.74 -22.54 -33.43
C ALA A 113 6.25 -22.79 -33.14
N ALA A 114 5.90 -23.08 -31.88
CA ALA A 114 4.51 -23.30 -31.46
C ALA A 114 3.65 -22.04 -31.65
N LEU A 115 4.14 -20.88 -31.19
CA LEU A 115 3.40 -19.62 -31.30
C LEU A 115 3.25 -19.16 -32.75
N LEU A 116 4.33 -19.26 -33.55
CA LEU A 116 4.31 -18.91 -34.96
C LEU A 116 3.39 -19.83 -35.78
N GLY A 117 3.31 -21.12 -35.42
CA GLY A 117 2.36 -22.05 -36.03
C GLY A 117 0.90 -21.63 -35.82
N ALA A 118 0.55 -21.15 -34.61
CA ALA A 118 -0.77 -20.60 -34.33
C ALA A 118 -1.03 -19.27 -35.07
N LEU A 119 0.00 -18.43 -35.18
CA LEU A 119 -0.03 -17.17 -35.94
C LEU A 119 0.12 -17.35 -37.46
N ALA A 120 0.17 -18.58 -37.98
CA ALA A 120 0.15 -18.80 -39.42
C ALA A 120 -1.21 -18.42 -40.05
N ASP A 121 -2.29 -18.52 -39.26
CA ASP A 121 -3.60 -18.00 -39.63
C ASP A 121 -3.61 -16.45 -39.56
N PRO A 122 -3.85 -15.73 -40.68
CA PRO A 122 -3.88 -14.27 -40.70
C PRO A 122 -4.96 -13.66 -39.81
N GLY A 123 -6.03 -14.40 -39.49
CA GLY A 123 -7.10 -13.95 -38.60
C GLY A 123 -6.78 -14.08 -37.11
N VAL A 124 -5.68 -14.73 -36.74
CA VAL A 124 -5.20 -14.80 -35.35
C VAL A 124 -4.26 -13.63 -35.08
N VAL A 125 -4.57 -12.84 -34.05
CA VAL A 125 -3.81 -11.63 -33.67
C VAL A 125 -2.96 -11.83 -32.43
N LEU A 126 -3.31 -12.78 -31.56
CA LEU A 126 -2.60 -13.12 -30.33
C LEU A 126 -2.59 -14.65 -30.16
N ALA A 127 -1.41 -15.22 -29.98
CA ALA A 127 -1.23 -16.63 -29.67
C ALA A 127 -0.64 -16.81 -28.28
N SER A 128 -1.06 -17.86 -27.56
CA SER A 128 -0.59 -18.18 -26.21
C SER A 128 -0.13 -19.63 -26.08
N SER A 129 0.94 -19.84 -25.33
CA SER A 129 1.39 -21.13 -24.81
C SER A 129 0.80 -21.39 -23.43
N ARG A 130 0.63 -22.65 -23.07
CA ARG A 130 0.45 -23.05 -21.67
C ARG A 130 1.77 -22.92 -20.92
N LEU A 131 1.68 -22.85 -19.60
CA LEU A 131 2.76 -22.52 -18.69
C LEU A 131 3.14 -23.71 -17.81
N ALA A 132 4.44 -23.92 -17.58
CA ALA A 132 4.92 -24.84 -16.55
C ALA A 132 4.92 -24.13 -15.19
N GLY A 133 3.99 -24.51 -14.30
CA GLY A 133 3.83 -23.95 -12.96
C GLY A 133 2.43 -23.36 -12.72
N PRO A 134 2.04 -23.08 -11.47
CA PRO A 134 0.75 -22.46 -11.19
C PRO A 134 0.80 -20.99 -11.61
N ALA A 135 0.09 -20.64 -12.68
CA ALA A 135 -0.29 -19.25 -12.92
C ALA A 135 -1.33 -18.88 -11.87
N ASP A 136 -1.04 -17.88 -11.05
CA ASP A 136 -1.92 -17.35 -10.01
C ASP A 136 -2.71 -16.12 -10.49
N ALA A 137 -2.77 -15.94 -11.81
CA ALA A 137 -3.36 -14.80 -12.51
C ALA A 137 -4.38 -15.30 -13.55
N GLY A 138 -5.49 -14.55 -13.70
CA GLY A 138 -6.57 -14.85 -14.65
C GLY A 138 -6.28 -14.45 -16.11
N TYR A 139 -5.07 -14.01 -16.41
CA TYR A 139 -4.63 -13.47 -17.70
C TYR A 139 -3.30 -14.10 -18.15
N ALA A 140 -3.04 -14.07 -19.46
CA ALA A 140 -1.80 -14.59 -20.03
C ALA A 140 -0.59 -13.72 -19.64
N GLN A 141 0.47 -14.35 -19.12
CA GLN A 141 1.74 -13.70 -18.82
C GLN A 141 2.50 -13.35 -20.10
N LEU A 142 3.40 -12.36 -20.02
CA LEU A 142 4.26 -11.95 -21.14
C LEU A 142 4.98 -13.14 -21.78
N VAL A 143 5.63 -13.99 -20.98
CA VAL A 143 6.37 -15.18 -21.45
C VAL A 143 5.54 -16.15 -22.28
N GLN A 144 4.21 -16.13 -22.17
CA GLN A 144 3.34 -17.08 -22.85
C GLN A 144 3.04 -16.70 -24.28
N VAL A 145 3.23 -15.44 -24.69
CA VAL A 145 2.52 -14.90 -25.86
C VAL A 145 3.41 -14.36 -26.96
N ALA A 146 2.90 -14.49 -28.18
CA ALA A 146 3.31 -13.69 -29.31
C ALA A 146 2.07 -13.12 -30.01
N HIS A 147 2.22 -11.96 -30.61
CA HIS A 147 1.12 -11.29 -31.30
C HIS A 147 1.56 -10.64 -32.60
N ARG A 148 0.59 -10.35 -33.46
CA ARG A 148 0.82 -9.51 -34.63
C ARG A 148 1.12 -8.10 -34.19
N ARG A 149 2.03 -7.42 -34.89
CA ARG A 149 2.23 -5.99 -34.71
C ARG A 149 0.94 -5.27 -35.09
N THR A 150 0.50 -4.38 -34.22
CA THR A 150 -0.68 -3.53 -34.44
C THR A 150 -0.34 -2.07 -34.11
N VAL A 151 -1.28 -1.15 -34.31
CA VAL A 151 -1.12 0.24 -33.87
C VAL A 151 -1.40 0.43 -32.38
N ASP A 152 -1.80 -0.63 -31.65
CA ASP A 152 -2.05 -0.54 -30.21
C ASP A 152 -0.76 -0.32 -29.45
N ARG A 153 -0.89 0.40 -28.35
CA ARG A 153 0.19 0.68 -27.43
C ARG A 153 -0.16 0.12 -26.06
N TRP A 154 0.88 -0.25 -25.33
CA TRP A 154 0.76 -0.60 -23.92
C TRP A 154 0.31 0.63 -23.14
N THR A 155 -0.65 0.43 -22.22
CA THR A 155 -1.03 1.47 -21.26
C THR A 155 0.21 1.86 -20.45
N GLU A 156 0.54 3.15 -20.42
CA GLU A 156 1.68 3.65 -19.67
C GLU A 156 1.29 4.01 -18.22
N ARG A 157 2.28 4.02 -17.32
CA ARG A 157 2.09 4.28 -15.87
C ARG A 157 1.26 5.53 -15.56
N ALA A 158 1.38 6.58 -16.36
CA ALA A 158 0.65 7.84 -16.17
C ALA A 158 -0.87 7.67 -16.34
N GLU A 159 -1.29 6.67 -17.12
CA GLU A 159 -2.69 6.31 -17.33
C GLU A 159 -3.16 5.30 -16.28
N LEU A 160 -2.44 4.18 -16.12
CA LEU A 160 -2.75 3.12 -15.17
C LEU A 160 -1.51 2.23 -14.93
N GLU A 161 -1.22 1.94 -13.67
CA GLU A 161 -0.27 0.90 -13.28
C GLU A 161 -1.04 -0.28 -12.66
N THR A 162 -0.94 -1.46 -13.28
CA THR A 162 -1.63 -2.66 -12.82
C THR A 162 -0.87 -3.95 -13.15
N ASP A 163 -1.12 -5.01 -12.38
CA ASP A 163 -0.61 -6.35 -12.70
C ASP A 163 -1.39 -6.98 -13.87
N ASP A 164 -2.63 -6.54 -14.08
CA ASP A 164 -3.53 -7.05 -15.12
C ASP A 164 -3.08 -6.68 -16.54
N LEU A 165 -2.44 -7.64 -17.22
CA LEU A 165 -1.93 -7.46 -18.58
C LEU A 165 -3.07 -7.37 -19.63
N ASP A 166 -4.29 -7.80 -19.31
CA ASP A 166 -5.44 -7.62 -20.20
C ASP A 166 -5.79 -6.13 -20.31
N ARG A 167 -5.84 -5.43 -19.17
CA ARG A 167 -6.00 -3.96 -19.10
C ARG A 167 -4.83 -3.20 -19.71
N LEU A 168 -3.61 -3.75 -19.67
CA LEU A 168 -2.43 -3.09 -20.24
C LEU A 168 -2.33 -3.25 -21.76
N MET A 169 -2.74 -4.40 -22.33
CA MET A 169 -2.60 -4.65 -23.78
C MET A 169 -3.55 -5.71 -24.35
N TRP A 170 -3.77 -6.84 -23.68
CA TRP A 170 -4.36 -8.01 -24.35
C TRP A 170 -5.80 -7.79 -24.82
N ASP A 171 -6.61 -7.02 -24.10
CA ASP A 171 -7.97 -6.71 -24.54
C ASP A 171 -7.99 -5.88 -25.83
N ARG A 172 -7.03 -4.96 -26.01
CA ARG A 172 -6.89 -4.19 -27.25
C ARG A 172 -6.58 -5.11 -28.43
N LEU A 173 -5.72 -6.10 -28.22
CA LEU A 173 -5.40 -7.08 -29.25
C LEU A 173 -6.59 -8.00 -29.54
N ARG A 174 -7.28 -8.52 -28.52
CA ARG A 174 -8.48 -9.36 -28.69
C ARG A 174 -9.59 -8.65 -29.47
N ALA A 175 -9.72 -7.34 -29.29
CA ALA A 175 -10.67 -6.53 -30.06
C ALA A 175 -10.35 -6.46 -31.57
N ARG A 176 -9.13 -6.84 -32.00
CA ARG A 176 -8.70 -6.80 -33.41
C ARG A 176 -8.83 -8.13 -34.16
N GLY A 177 -9.05 -9.25 -33.47
CA GLY A 177 -9.13 -10.55 -34.13
C GLY A 177 -9.14 -11.73 -33.18
N ARG A 178 -9.04 -12.93 -33.74
CA ARG A 178 -9.09 -14.17 -32.95
C ARG A 178 -7.82 -14.38 -32.15
N THR A 179 -7.95 -15.07 -31.03
CA THR A 179 -6.82 -15.59 -30.25
C THR A 179 -6.67 -17.09 -30.45
N ALA A 180 -5.47 -17.63 -30.28
CA ALA A 180 -5.21 -19.06 -30.40
C ALA A 180 -4.36 -19.58 -29.22
N ASP A 181 -4.75 -20.72 -28.64
CA ASP A 181 -3.94 -21.45 -27.66
C ASP A 181 -3.20 -22.58 -28.39
N THR A 182 -1.89 -22.72 -28.14
CA THR A 182 -1.08 -23.77 -28.79
C THR A 182 -1.34 -25.17 -28.25
N GLY A 183 -2.04 -25.29 -27.11
CA GLY A 183 -2.26 -26.53 -26.38
C GLY A 183 -1.02 -27.08 -25.65
N ARG A 184 0.15 -26.47 -25.86
CA ARG A 184 1.45 -26.98 -25.42
C ARG A 184 2.01 -26.15 -24.28
N VAL A 185 2.76 -26.81 -23.39
CA VAL A 185 3.57 -26.14 -22.37
C VAL A 185 4.96 -25.92 -22.96
N THR A 186 5.30 -24.67 -23.30
CA THR A 186 6.59 -24.32 -23.94
C THR A 186 7.31 -23.16 -23.25
N CYS A 187 6.85 -22.75 -22.07
CA CYS A 187 7.47 -21.68 -21.29
C CYS A 187 7.34 -21.95 -19.79
N THR A 188 8.25 -21.36 -19.02
CA THR A 188 8.28 -21.39 -17.57
C THR A 188 8.21 -19.97 -17.02
N TRP A 189 7.30 -19.76 -16.08
CA TRP A 189 7.15 -18.50 -15.37
C TRP A 189 7.74 -18.66 -13.98
N THR A 190 8.70 -17.82 -13.63
CA THR A 190 9.51 -18.04 -12.45
C THR A 190 8.95 -17.28 -11.27
N ARG A 191 8.38 -17.98 -10.28
CA ARG A 191 7.85 -17.31 -9.10
C ARG A 191 8.97 -16.89 -8.14
N HIS A 192 9.05 -15.60 -7.82
CA HIS A 192 9.94 -15.08 -6.78
C HIS A 192 9.43 -13.75 -6.18
N PRO A 193 9.90 -13.34 -4.99
CA PRO A 193 9.47 -12.08 -4.36
C PRO A 193 9.84 -10.83 -5.17
N GLY A 194 10.84 -10.96 -6.06
CA GLY A 194 11.33 -9.90 -6.92
C GLY A 194 10.46 -9.61 -8.15
N GLN A 195 9.32 -10.28 -8.34
CA GLN A 195 8.47 -10.06 -9.51
C GLN A 195 7.67 -8.76 -9.42
N ARG A 196 7.43 -8.12 -10.57
CA ARG A 196 6.57 -6.93 -10.66
C ARG A 196 5.14 -7.22 -10.15
N SER A 197 4.55 -8.34 -10.55
CA SER A 197 3.19 -8.71 -10.12
C SER A 197 3.12 -8.93 -8.60
N ALA A 198 4.17 -9.50 -7.99
CA ALA A 198 4.26 -9.65 -6.54
C ALA A 198 4.35 -8.28 -5.84
N ALA A 199 5.10 -7.33 -6.38
CA ALA A 199 5.20 -5.97 -5.83
C ALA A 199 3.87 -5.21 -5.89
N LEU A 200 2.99 -5.52 -6.84
CA LEU A 200 1.68 -4.87 -7.02
C LEU A 200 0.59 -5.48 -6.13
N ARG A 201 0.66 -6.78 -5.86
CA ARG A 201 -0.41 -7.57 -5.24
C ARG A 201 -0.34 -7.62 -3.72
N GLU A 202 -1.43 -7.27 -3.06
CA GLU A 202 -1.52 -7.32 -1.59
C GLU A 202 -1.43 -8.75 -1.06
N SER A 203 -1.93 -9.75 -1.82
CA SER A 203 -1.82 -11.16 -1.41
C SER A 203 -0.38 -11.69 -1.41
N ARG A 204 0.58 -10.88 -1.87
CA ARG A 204 2.01 -11.20 -1.98
C ARG A 204 2.90 -10.23 -1.22
N ASP A 205 2.35 -9.60 -0.18
CA ASP A 205 3.02 -8.56 0.61
C ASP A 205 3.46 -7.35 -0.23
N GLY A 206 2.87 -7.18 -1.42
CA GLY A 206 3.01 -6.00 -2.27
C GLY A 206 1.95 -4.94 -1.96
N GLY A 207 1.64 -4.13 -2.97
CA GLY A 207 0.65 -3.05 -2.90
C GLY A 207 1.22 -1.75 -3.43
N LEU A 208 0.37 -0.72 -3.49
CA LEU A 208 0.70 0.59 -4.04
C LEU A 208 2.02 1.17 -3.51
N ASN A 209 2.22 1.15 -2.19
CA ASN A 209 3.40 1.75 -1.56
C ASN A 209 4.66 0.91 -1.73
N VAL A 210 4.54 -0.42 -1.70
CA VAL A 210 5.66 -1.34 -1.97
C VAL A 210 6.13 -1.17 -3.42
N PHE A 211 5.19 -1.16 -4.37
CA PHE A 211 5.48 -0.89 -5.77
C PHE A 211 6.16 0.47 -5.95
N ARG A 212 5.57 1.54 -5.44
CA ARG A 212 6.11 2.91 -5.53
C ARG A 212 7.55 2.99 -5.02
N SER A 213 7.81 2.46 -3.82
CA SER A 213 9.13 2.51 -3.18
C SER A 213 10.16 1.71 -3.99
N ARG A 214 9.78 0.51 -4.41
CA ARG A 214 10.65 -0.38 -5.20
C ARG A 214 11.10 0.28 -6.51
N TYR A 215 10.16 0.86 -7.25
CA TYR A 215 10.41 1.48 -8.55
C TYR A 215 10.72 2.98 -8.45
N ARG A 216 10.88 3.52 -7.24
CA ARG A 216 11.18 4.94 -6.94
C ARG A 216 10.28 5.93 -7.69
N VAL A 217 8.96 5.66 -7.72
CA VAL A 217 8.00 6.47 -8.48
C VAL A 217 7.77 7.83 -7.79
N PRO A 218 8.11 8.97 -8.41
CA PRO A 218 8.17 10.28 -7.74
C PRO A 218 6.82 11.01 -7.61
N GLY A 219 5.72 10.41 -8.05
CA GLY A 219 4.42 11.09 -8.15
C GLY A 219 3.21 10.20 -7.82
N PRO A 220 1.99 10.76 -7.92
CA PRO A 220 0.78 10.00 -7.69
C PRO A 220 0.51 9.03 -8.86
N LEU A 221 -0.09 7.88 -8.52
CA LEU A 221 -0.44 6.81 -9.45
C LEU A 221 -1.96 6.66 -9.58
N ARG A 222 -2.39 6.28 -10.78
CA ARG A 222 -3.62 5.50 -10.94
C ARG A 222 -3.21 4.04 -10.90
N PHE A 223 -3.63 3.36 -9.85
CA PHE A 223 -3.13 2.05 -9.49
C PHE A 223 -4.28 1.07 -9.41
N ALA A 224 -4.08 -0.14 -9.93
CA ALA A 224 -5.02 -1.22 -9.72
C ALA A 224 -4.28 -2.53 -9.48
N SER A 225 -4.67 -3.26 -8.44
CA SER A 225 -4.24 -4.64 -8.25
C SER A 225 -5.41 -5.60 -8.44
N SER A 226 -5.15 -6.74 -9.09
CA SER A 226 -6.12 -7.83 -9.24
C SER A 226 -6.67 -8.36 -7.91
N ASP A 227 -5.98 -8.12 -6.79
CA ASP A 227 -6.41 -8.48 -5.43
C ASP A 227 -6.49 -7.30 -4.45
N GLY A 228 -6.20 -6.08 -4.92
CA GLY A 228 -5.98 -4.88 -4.11
C GLY A 228 -6.77 -3.66 -4.60
N GLY A 229 -7.77 -3.87 -5.48
CA GLY A 229 -8.70 -2.85 -5.98
C GLY A 229 -8.05 -1.68 -6.73
N ASP A 230 -8.86 -0.65 -7.01
CA ASP A 230 -8.46 0.54 -7.77
C ASP A 230 -8.22 1.73 -6.81
N VAL A 231 -7.15 2.49 -7.06
CA VAL A 231 -6.77 3.71 -6.32
C VAL A 231 -6.38 4.80 -7.32
N ASP A 232 -7.05 5.96 -7.24
CA ASP A 232 -6.66 7.16 -7.97
C ASP A 232 -6.04 8.19 -7.02
N GLU A 233 -4.72 8.15 -6.88
CA GLU A 233 -3.99 9.13 -6.08
C GLU A 233 -3.93 10.51 -6.72
N VAL A 234 -4.07 10.59 -8.05
CA VAL A 234 -4.09 11.87 -8.76
C VAL A 234 -5.28 12.67 -8.29
N ALA A 235 -6.46 12.04 -8.24
CA ALA A 235 -7.67 12.64 -7.69
C ALA A 235 -7.59 12.83 -6.18
N ARG A 236 -7.19 11.79 -5.42
CA ARG A 236 -7.12 11.81 -3.95
C ARG A 236 -6.25 12.94 -3.42
N TYR A 237 -5.08 13.14 -4.02
CA TYR A 237 -4.09 14.11 -3.54
C TYR A 237 -4.09 15.45 -4.29
N ALA A 238 -4.98 15.65 -5.27
CA ALA A 238 -5.03 16.84 -6.11
C ALA A 238 -4.96 18.15 -5.31
N ARG A 239 -5.78 18.27 -4.25
CA ARG A 239 -5.87 19.48 -3.43
C ARG A 239 -4.63 19.78 -2.59
N PHE A 240 -3.87 18.76 -2.21
CA PHE A 240 -2.63 18.95 -1.46
C PHE A 240 -1.50 19.35 -2.40
N ARG A 241 -1.47 18.76 -3.60
CA ARG A 241 -0.47 19.08 -4.63
C ARG A 241 -0.59 20.49 -5.19
N SER A 242 -1.81 21.02 -5.28
CA SER A 242 -2.05 22.37 -5.81
C SER A 242 -1.80 23.48 -4.77
N ARG A 243 -1.72 23.12 -3.48
CA ARG A 243 -1.51 24.07 -2.39
C ARG A 243 -0.03 24.39 -2.23
N ALA A 244 0.28 25.67 -2.01
CA ALA A 244 1.62 26.10 -1.65
C ALA A 244 1.84 26.03 -0.13
N TYR A 245 3.03 25.61 0.28
CA TYR A 245 3.46 25.54 1.68
C TYR A 245 4.78 26.31 1.86
N PRO A 246 4.74 27.66 1.87
CA PRO A 246 5.96 28.46 1.95
C PRO A 246 6.64 28.28 3.31
N PRO A 247 7.97 28.07 3.34
CA PRO A 247 8.70 27.94 4.59
C PRO A 247 8.77 29.28 5.33
N SER A 248 8.70 29.22 6.66
CA SER A 248 8.92 30.36 7.55
C SER A 248 10.41 30.50 7.91
N PRO A 249 10.94 31.72 8.13
CA PRO A 249 12.27 31.93 8.69
C PRO A 249 12.49 31.23 10.04
N ASP A 250 11.44 31.14 10.86
CA ASP A 250 11.45 30.44 12.17
C ASP A 250 11.02 28.97 12.06
N GLY A 251 10.97 28.45 10.83
CA GLY A 251 10.57 27.09 10.51
C GLY A 251 11.70 26.09 10.69
N LEU A 252 11.49 25.11 11.58
CA LEU A 252 12.35 23.93 11.72
C LEU A 252 12.52 23.15 10.42
N ARG A 253 13.71 22.57 10.24
CA ARG A 253 14.05 21.50 9.29
C ARG A 253 13.84 20.16 9.98
N VAL A 254 12.74 19.50 9.64
CA VAL A 254 12.33 18.22 10.22
C VAL A 254 12.68 17.09 9.26
N LEU A 255 13.55 16.18 9.70
CA LEU A 255 13.82 14.93 8.99
C LEU A 255 12.80 13.89 9.42
N VAL A 256 11.90 13.51 8.52
CA VAL A 256 10.90 12.46 8.75
C VAL A 256 11.52 11.11 8.41
N VAL A 257 11.55 10.18 9.37
CA VAL A 257 12.24 8.90 9.23
C VAL A 257 11.28 7.72 9.36
N GLY A 258 11.45 6.70 8.52
CA GLY A 258 10.74 5.42 8.62
C GLY A 258 9.56 5.31 7.66
N GLU A 259 8.34 5.24 8.17
CA GLU A 259 7.13 5.13 7.35
C GLU A 259 5.99 6.02 7.87
N LEU A 260 5.03 6.31 7.01
CA LEU A 260 3.73 6.88 7.35
C LEU A 260 2.68 5.79 7.16
N ALA A 261 1.58 5.79 7.91
CA ALA A 261 0.52 4.80 7.73
C ALA A 261 -0.51 5.26 6.67
N PHE A 262 -1.80 5.22 7.01
CA PHE A 262 -2.91 5.43 6.09
C PHE A 262 -3.15 6.91 5.75
N ASN A 263 -2.70 7.84 6.61
CA ASN A 263 -2.89 9.28 6.46
C ASN A 263 -1.54 10.01 6.25
N PRO A 264 -0.80 9.75 5.17
CA PRO A 264 0.52 10.32 4.96
C PRO A 264 0.50 11.85 4.83
N GLU A 265 -0.54 12.43 4.25
CA GLU A 265 -0.69 13.88 4.03
C GLU A 265 -0.83 14.70 5.32
N ARG A 266 -1.10 14.06 6.46
CA ARG A 266 -1.19 14.73 7.76
C ARG A 266 0.10 15.50 8.12
N VAL A 267 1.25 15.05 7.62
CA VAL A 267 2.55 15.73 7.85
C VAL A 267 2.56 17.15 7.29
N LEU A 268 1.72 17.44 6.28
CA LEU A 268 1.59 18.78 5.72
C LEU A 268 1.04 19.80 6.73
N ALA A 269 0.41 19.38 7.83
CA ALA A 269 0.04 20.28 8.92
C ALA A 269 1.26 21.01 9.54
N LEU A 270 2.46 20.41 9.45
CA LEU A 270 3.71 21.07 9.83
C LEU A 270 4.21 22.03 8.74
N ALA A 271 4.06 21.66 7.48
CA ALA A 271 4.40 22.53 6.35
C ALA A 271 3.51 23.78 6.31
N GLU A 272 2.24 23.67 6.69
CA GLU A 272 1.31 24.80 6.88
C GLU A 272 1.76 25.79 7.95
N ARG A 273 2.56 25.32 8.92
CA ARG A 273 3.18 26.12 9.98
C ARG A 273 4.57 26.65 9.59
N GLY A 274 4.95 26.48 8.32
CA GLY A 274 6.19 26.98 7.75
C GLY A 274 7.41 26.09 7.98
N HIS A 275 7.23 24.86 8.46
CA HIS A 275 8.35 23.91 8.65
C HIS A 275 8.75 23.24 7.34
N ARG A 276 10.05 22.97 7.20
CA ARG A 276 10.62 22.25 6.05
C ARG A 276 10.69 20.76 6.40
N LEU A 277 10.10 19.93 5.57
CA LEU A 277 10.10 18.48 5.76
C LEU A 277 11.03 17.82 4.74
N THR A 278 11.72 16.77 5.14
CA THR A 278 12.50 15.92 4.23
C THR A 278 12.33 14.47 4.65
N GLY A 279 12.11 13.57 3.70
CA GLY A 279 11.81 12.17 3.95
C GLY A 279 13.06 11.29 3.90
N LEU A 280 13.21 10.39 4.86
CA LEU A 280 14.16 9.28 4.83
C LEU A 280 13.41 7.98 5.16
N TRP A 281 13.03 7.26 4.12
CA TRP A 281 12.05 6.19 4.24
C TRP A 281 12.68 4.83 4.48
N THR A 282 11.98 3.98 5.26
CA THR A 282 12.42 2.61 5.53
C THR A 282 12.53 1.80 4.23
N PRO A 283 13.53 0.94 4.11
CA PRO A 283 13.66 0.03 2.97
C PRO A 283 12.60 -1.07 2.93
N ASP A 284 11.94 -1.34 4.05
CA ASP A 284 11.04 -2.48 4.27
C ASP A 284 9.65 -2.01 4.74
N GLY A 285 8.93 -1.32 3.85
CA GLY A 285 7.54 -0.89 4.11
C GLY A 285 6.53 -2.03 3.96
N LEU A 286 5.40 -1.95 4.66
CA LEU A 286 4.23 -2.80 4.42
C LEU A 286 3.38 -2.24 3.27
N GLY A 287 2.62 -3.10 2.58
CA GLY A 287 1.71 -2.71 1.48
C GLY A 287 0.80 -1.52 1.82
N ASP A 288 0.28 -1.50 3.04
CA ASP A 288 -0.64 -0.47 3.55
C ASP A 288 0.08 0.76 4.13
N SER A 289 1.39 0.65 4.39
CA SER A 289 2.21 1.74 4.93
C SER A 289 2.78 2.60 3.81
N THR A 290 2.57 3.91 3.88
CA THR A 290 3.13 4.88 2.96
C THR A 290 4.59 5.16 3.27
N VAL A 291 5.47 4.69 2.39
CA VAL A 291 6.87 5.10 2.26
C VAL A 291 7.00 5.98 1.02
N GLY A 292 7.91 6.97 1.05
CA GLY A 292 8.08 7.85 -0.10
C GLY A 292 8.68 7.16 -1.32
N PRO A 293 8.64 7.83 -2.49
CA PRO A 293 8.29 9.25 -2.66
C PRO A 293 6.81 9.58 -2.47
N LEU A 294 6.48 10.59 -1.66
CA LEU A 294 5.07 10.85 -1.28
C LEU A 294 4.24 11.38 -2.47
N PRO A 295 3.03 10.85 -2.72
CA PRO A 295 2.22 11.15 -3.91
C PRO A 295 1.72 12.59 -3.98
N PHE A 296 1.66 13.28 -2.83
CA PHE A 296 1.27 14.70 -2.74
C PHE A 296 2.46 15.66 -2.84
N GLY A 297 3.70 15.18 -2.88
CA GLY A 297 4.89 16.04 -2.93
C GLY A 297 5.17 16.77 -1.61
N HIS A 298 5.84 17.93 -1.70
CA HIS A 298 6.20 18.83 -0.59
C HIS A 298 7.13 18.27 0.51
N VAL A 299 7.44 16.98 0.47
CA VAL A 299 8.41 16.30 1.33
C VAL A 299 9.44 15.63 0.40
N PRO A 300 10.50 16.33 -0.02
CA PRO A 300 11.54 15.74 -0.84
C PRO A 300 12.23 14.59 -0.11
N ASP A 301 12.62 13.56 -0.86
CA ASP A 301 13.32 12.39 -0.33
C ASP A 301 14.82 12.63 -0.25
N LEU A 302 15.46 12.16 0.83
CA LEU A 302 16.91 12.02 0.90
C LEU A 302 17.38 10.84 0.04
N ARG A 303 18.61 10.95 -0.45
CA ARG A 303 19.30 9.89 -1.18
C ARG A 303 19.43 8.65 -0.29
N ARG A 304 18.71 7.58 -0.62
CA ARG A 304 18.70 6.33 0.17
C ARG A 304 20.06 5.63 0.20
N ASP A 305 20.78 5.64 -0.92
CA ASP A 305 22.04 4.88 -1.08
C ASP A 305 23.23 5.54 -0.33
N ASP A 306 23.11 6.82 0.03
CA ASP A 306 24.12 7.60 0.78
C ASP A 306 23.44 8.49 1.83
N TRP A 307 22.46 7.93 2.52
CA TRP A 307 21.60 8.69 3.43
C TRP A 307 22.39 9.33 4.59
N ARG A 308 23.48 8.71 5.05
CA ARG A 308 24.31 9.25 6.13
C ARG A 308 24.95 10.57 5.75
N SER A 309 25.50 10.69 4.55
CA SER A 309 26.08 11.96 4.08
C SER A 309 24.97 12.96 3.81
N ALA A 310 23.87 12.52 3.19
CA ALA A 310 22.71 13.37 2.91
C ALA A 310 22.08 13.97 4.19
N VAL A 311 22.02 13.22 5.30
CA VAL A 311 21.55 13.75 6.60
C VAL A 311 22.51 14.80 7.16
N ARG A 312 23.84 14.60 7.03
CA ARG A 312 24.82 15.62 7.45
C ARG A 312 24.72 16.90 6.63
N GLU A 313 24.49 16.77 5.32
CA GLU A 313 24.28 17.90 4.40
C GLU A 313 22.99 18.65 4.72
N LEU A 314 21.89 17.93 4.97
CA LEU A 314 20.61 18.52 5.38
C LEU A 314 20.73 19.25 6.73
N ALA A 315 21.53 18.70 7.64
CA ALA A 315 21.74 19.15 9.01
C ALA A 315 20.43 19.45 9.76
N PRO A 316 19.47 18.50 9.85
CA PRO A 316 18.13 18.77 10.36
C PRO A 316 18.16 19.26 11.82
N ASP A 317 17.16 20.08 12.18
CA ASP A 317 17.01 20.58 13.55
C ASP A 317 16.42 19.51 14.48
N VAL A 318 15.62 18.59 13.92
CA VAL A 318 15.04 17.45 14.63
C VAL A 318 14.79 16.28 13.68
N VAL A 319 14.98 15.07 14.19
CA VAL A 319 14.53 13.82 13.56
C VAL A 319 13.17 13.44 14.15
N TRP A 320 12.16 13.31 13.30
CA TRP A 320 10.86 12.77 13.64
C TRP A 320 10.69 11.39 13.00
N ALA A 321 10.98 10.35 13.78
CA ALA A 321 10.94 8.97 13.32
C ALA A 321 9.58 8.33 13.65
N GLN A 322 9.02 7.58 12.70
CA GLN A 322 7.71 6.94 12.75
C GLN A 322 7.71 5.63 11.92
N LEU A 323 6.76 4.71 12.01
CA LEU A 323 5.58 4.73 12.86
C LEU A 323 5.35 3.38 13.55
N ASN A 324 5.51 2.26 12.83
CA ASN A 324 5.19 0.93 13.35
C ASN A 324 6.44 0.05 13.52
N TRP A 325 6.21 -1.19 13.94
CA TRP A 325 7.24 -2.20 14.21
C TRP A 325 8.24 -2.40 13.05
N ARG A 326 7.83 -2.30 11.77
CA ARG A 326 8.75 -2.40 10.62
C ARG A 326 9.76 -1.27 10.52
N ALA A 327 9.41 -0.09 10.99
CA ALA A 327 10.32 1.05 10.96
C ALA A 327 11.36 1.00 12.10
N VAL A 328 11.15 0.18 13.14
CA VAL A 328 12.00 0.13 14.33
C VAL A 328 13.48 -0.12 14.01
N PRO A 329 13.86 -1.14 13.20
CA PRO A 329 15.28 -1.39 12.91
C PRO A 329 15.94 -0.19 12.23
N PHE A 330 15.26 0.40 11.24
CA PHE A 330 15.80 1.51 10.46
C PHE A 330 15.84 2.82 11.28
N ALA A 331 14.78 3.14 12.03
CA ALA A 331 14.76 4.29 12.92
C ALA A 331 15.88 4.22 13.98
N ARG A 332 16.14 3.03 14.54
CA ARG A 332 17.26 2.79 15.44
C ARG A 332 18.61 2.98 14.75
N GLU A 333 18.77 2.52 13.52
CA GLU A 333 20.00 2.73 12.74
C GLU A 333 20.29 4.23 12.56
N VAL A 334 19.26 5.02 12.22
CA VAL A 334 19.37 6.48 12.11
C VAL A 334 19.73 7.12 13.45
N GLN A 335 19.05 6.76 14.54
CA GLN A 335 19.35 7.28 15.88
C GLN A 335 20.80 7.01 16.29
N ARG A 336 21.31 5.79 16.03
CA ARG A 336 22.69 5.41 16.34
C ARG A 336 23.73 6.12 15.48
N ALA A 337 23.40 6.41 14.23
CA ALA A 337 24.30 7.13 13.33
C ALA A 337 24.45 8.61 13.72
N PHE A 338 23.45 9.16 14.43
CA PHE A 338 23.39 10.58 14.79
C PHE A 338 23.00 10.82 16.26
N PRO A 339 23.81 10.36 17.23
CA PRO A 339 23.46 10.40 18.65
C PRO A 339 23.31 11.83 19.23
N GLY A 340 23.84 12.85 18.55
CA GLY A 340 23.71 14.25 18.94
C GLY A 340 22.53 15.00 18.31
N LEU A 341 21.79 14.38 17.40
CA LEU A 341 20.60 15.01 16.81
C LEU A 341 19.37 14.78 17.70
N PRO A 342 18.55 15.82 17.96
CA PRO A 342 17.28 15.65 18.65
C PRO A 342 16.41 14.61 17.92
N PHE A 343 15.92 13.62 18.65
CA PHE A 343 15.24 12.46 18.08
C PHE A 343 13.90 12.22 18.78
N VAL A 344 12.81 12.43 18.05
CA VAL A 344 11.45 12.15 18.51
C VAL A 344 10.93 10.90 17.83
N TRP A 345 10.61 9.88 18.62
CA TRP A 345 10.01 8.64 18.15
C TRP A 345 8.50 8.68 18.31
N THR A 346 7.72 8.40 17.26
CA THR A 346 6.27 8.18 17.37
C THR A 346 5.97 6.75 16.99
N PHE A 347 5.32 6.02 17.89
CA PHE A 347 5.05 4.59 17.74
C PHE A 347 3.55 4.31 17.71
N LYS A 348 3.14 3.45 16.77
CA LYS A 348 1.80 2.88 16.64
C LYS A 348 1.92 1.36 16.41
N GLU A 349 0.84 0.65 16.73
CA GLU A 349 0.69 -0.82 16.69
C GLU A 349 1.22 -1.63 17.88
N ALA A 350 1.45 -1.03 19.06
CA ALA A 350 1.74 -1.76 20.29
C ALA A 350 3.01 -2.65 20.28
N PRO A 351 3.69 -2.83 21.43
CA PRO A 351 5.01 -3.46 21.48
C PRO A 351 5.01 -4.96 21.14
N GLN A 352 3.86 -5.63 21.26
CA GLN A 352 3.74 -7.09 21.13
C GLN A 352 4.21 -7.61 19.76
N ARG A 353 4.00 -6.84 18.67
CA ARG A 353 4.49 -7.22 17.34
C ARG A 353 6.02 -7.23 17.27
N SER A 354 6.67 -6.24 17.87
CA SER A 354 8.14 -6.20 17.96
C SER A 354 8.67 -7.33 18.84
N THR A 355 7.97 -7.68 19.93
CA THR A 355 8.33 -8.83 20.78
C THR A 355 8.27 -10.15 20.03
N LEU A 356 7.18 -10.42 19.29
CA LEU A 356 7.02 -11.65 18.50
C LEU A 356 8.11 -11.82 17.43
N ARG A 357 8.68 -10.71 16.94
CA ARG A 357 9.76 -10.71 15.95
C ARG A 357 11.16 -10.76 16.54
N GLY A 358 11.29 -10.74 17.88
CA GLY A 358 12.59 -10.62 18.54
C GLY A 358 13.21 -9.22 18.44
N GLU A 359 12.43 -8.22 18.02
CA GLU A 359 12.86 -6.83 17.82
C GLU A 359 12.63 -5.95 19.06
N TRP A 360 12.07 -6.50 20.15
CA TRP A 360 11.88 -5.78 21.41
C TRP A 360 13.16 -5.06 21.91
N PRO A 361 14.36 -5.67 21.92
CA PRO A 361 15.58 -4.95 22.30
C PRO A 361 15.88 -3.75 21.40
N LEU A 362 15.45 -3.76 20.14
CA LEU A 362 15.57 -2.62 19.23
C LEU A 362 14.61 -1.50 19.61
N LEU A 363 13.35 -1.83 19.86
CA LEU A 363 12.33 -0.87 20.26
C LEU A 363 12.62 -0.25 21.63
N ALA A 364 13.05 -1.06 22.60
CA ALA A 364 13.44 -0.59 23.93
C ALA A 364 14.61 0.40 23.86
N ASP A 365 15.64 0.10 23.08
CA ASP A 365 16.79 1.00 22.90
C ASP A 365 16.39 2.29 22.17
N LEU A 366 15.52 2.19 21.17
CA LEU A 366 15.00 3.34 20.44
C LEU A 366 14.24 4.30 21.37
N VAL A 367 13.31 3.77 22.19
CA VAL A 367 12.51 4.54 23.15
C VAL A 367 13.38 5.17 24.23
N THR A 368 14.32 4.41 24.79
CA THR A 368 15.21 4.90 25.87
C THR A 368 16.23 5.93 25.39
N GLY A 369 16.69 5.81 24.13
CA GLY A 369 17.62 6.74 23.51
C GLY A 369 16.98 7.98 22.89
N ALA A 370 15.64 8.03 22.76
CA ALA A 370 14.95 9.16 22.15
C ALA A 370 14.90 10.37 23.09
N SER A 371 14.94 11.58 22.50
CA SER A 371 14.68 12.83 23.22
C SER A 371 13.24 12.89 23.74
N ALA A 372 12.30 12.33 22.97
CA ALA A 372 10.92 12.08 23.38
C ALA A 372 10.32 10.90 22.61
N SER A 373 9.39 10.17 23.23
CA SER A 373 8.61 9.11 22.57
C SER A 373 7.11 9.38 22.70
N LEU A 374 6.37 9.27 21.61
CA LEU A 374 4.92 9.47 21.54
C LEU A 374 4.24 8.15 21.18
N PHE A 375 3.18 7.80 21.92
CA PHE A 375 2.42 6.57 21.74
C PHE A 375 0.96 6.87 21.39
N ALA A 376 0.25 5.91 20.79
CA ALA A 376 -1.09 6.15 20.29
C ALA A 376 -2.11 6.39 21.40
N THR A 377 -1.91 5.77 22.57
CA THR A 377 -2.83 5.83 23.71
C THR A 377 -2.11 6.07 25.03
N GLU A 378 -2.86 6.49 26.06
CA GLU A 378 -2.31 6.61 27.41
C GLU A 378 -1.89 5.26 27.98
N GLU A 379 -2.67 4.22 27.72
CA GLU A 379 -2.39 2.85 28.15
C GLU A 379 -1.12 2.31 27.49
N GLU A 380 -0.88 2.60 26.20
CA GLU A 380 0.36 2.22 25.52
C GLU A 380 1.56 2.97 26.12
N ARG A 381 1.46 4.28 26.34
CA ARG A 381 2.50 5.08 27.02
C ARG A 381 2.84 4.50 28.39
N ASP A 382 1.82 4.23 29.20
CA ASP A 382 1.98 3.73 30.57
C ASP A 382 2.55 2.30 30.58
N TRP A 383 2.17 1.49 29.59
CA TRP A 383 2.80 0.19 29.37
C TRP A 383 4.30 0.32 29.13
N PHE A 384 4.74 1.24 28.26
CA PHE A 384 6.17 1.47 28.03
C PHE A 384 6.89 1.99 29.27
N ALA A 385 6.25 2.89 30.03
CA ALA A 385 6.80 3.38 31.30
C ALA A 385 7.03 2.23 32.30
N LEU A 386 6.09 1.28 32.37
CA LEU A 386 6.22 0.08 33.20
C LEU A 386 7.28 -0.90 32.68
N ALA A 387 7.26 -1.21 31.38
CA ALA A 387 8.15 -2.18 30.76
C ALA A 387 9.62 -1.72 30.72
N LEU A 388 9.85 -0.40 30.73
CA LEU A 388 11.16 0.23 30.73
C LEU A 388 11.46 0.98 32.04
N ALA A 389 10.81 0.57 33.13
CA ALA A 389 11.02 1.17 34.44
C ALA A 389 12.52 1.20 34.80
N GLY A 390 13.01 2.37 35.22
CA GLY A 390 14.42 2.60 35.53
C GLY A 390 15.35 2.77 34.32
N ARG A 391 14.83 2.62 33.08
CA ARG A 391 15.59 2.82 31.83
C ARG A 391 15.14 4.03 31.03
N VAL A 392 13.93 4.52 31.24
CA VAL A 392 13.38 5.71 30.57
C VAL A 392 12.80 6.68 31.59
N ASP A 393 12.94 7.98 31.31
CA ASP A 393 12.29 9.04 32.07
C ASP A 393 10.83 9.19 31.60
N PRO A 394 9.83 8.96 32.47
CA PRO A 394 8.42 9.08 32.10
C PRO A 394 8.03 10.46 31.56
N ALA A 395 8.75 11.54 31.94
CA ALA A 395 8.48 12.88 31.43
C ALA A 395 8.73 13.04 29.93
N ARG A 396 9.50 12.12 29.32
CA ARG A 396 9.78 12.07 27.88
C ARG A 396 8.74 11.27 27.11
N LEU A 397 7.79 10.63 27.78
CA LEU A 397 6.76 9.81 27.16
C LEU A 397 5.45 10.59 27.02
N GLY A 398 4.98 10.74 25.79
CA GLY A 398 3.76 11.47 25.45
C GLY A 398 2.74 10.61 24.71
N VAL A 399 1.61 11.22 24.38
CA VAL A 399 0.52 10.58 23.64
C VAL A 399 0.21 11.41 22.40
N LEU A 400 0.30 10.76 21.24
CA LEU A 400 -0.13 11.24 19.93
C LEU A 400 -0.33 10.01 19.04
N ASP A 401 -1.56 9.76 18.60
CA ASP A 401 -1.79 8.77 17.55
C ASP A 401 -1.14 9.27 16.26
N GLY A 402 -0.09 8.57 15.83
CA GLY A 402 0.71 8.96 14.67
C GLY A 402 0.02 8.70 13.33
N ASP A 403 -1.23 8.26 13.29
CA ASP A 403 -2.01 8.04 12.06
C ASP A 403 -3.36 8.78 12.05
N LEU A 404 -3.47 9.88 12.79
CA LEU A 404 -4.66 10.74 12.71
C LEU A 404 -4.82 11.35 11.30
N PRO A 405 -6.06 11.49 10.82
CA PRO A 405 -6.35 12.10 9.53
C PRO A 405 -6.07 13.60 9.52
N LYS A 406 -5.79 14.14 8.34
CA LYS A 406 -5.77 15.58 8.11
C LYS A 406 -7.18 16.17 8.24
N ARG A 407 -7.31 17.34 8.89
CA ARG A 407 -8.58 18.06 9.09
C ARG A 407 -9.33 18.33 7.80
N ASP A 408 -8.63 18.53 6.69
CA ASP A 408 -9.21 18.73 5.37
C ASP A 408 -10.16 17.59 4.94
N TRP A 409 -10.04 16.38 5.49
CA TRP A 409 -10.97 15.28 5.19
C TRP A 409 -12.36 15.43 5.82
N LEU A 410 -12.55 16.41 6.72
CA LEU A 410 -13.84 16.69 7.35
C LEU A 410 -14.73 17.65 6.52
N ASP A 411 -14.19 18.22 5.43
CA ASP A 411 -14.84 19.30 4.66
C ASP A 411 -16.02 18.82 3.79
N ALA A 412 -16.07 17.54 3.46
CA ALA A 412 -17.18 16.99 2.68
C ALA A 412 -18.51 17.07 3.46
N PRO A 413 -19.64 17.37 2.79
CA PRO A 413 -20.93 17.44 3.46
C PRO A 413 -21.41 16.03 3.86
N PRO A 414 -22.11 15.89 5.00
CA PRO A 414 -22.72 14.62 5.38
C PRO A 414 -23.94 14.30 4.49
N SER A 415 -24.17 13.01 4.28
CA SER A 415 -25.37 12.47 3.64
C SER A 415 -26.46 12.08 4.65
N PRO A 416 -27.74 12.07 4.23
CA PRO A 416 -28.84 11.51 5.03
C PRO A 416 -28.60 10.05 5.44
N ARG A 417 -29.11 9.65 6.61
CA ARG A 417 -28.94 8.28 7.10
C ARG A 417 -29.91 7.33 6.40
N LEU A 418 -29.47 6.09 6.21
CA LEU A 418 -30.31 5.03 5.64
C LEU A 418 -31.52 4.74 6.53
N SER A 419 -31.31 4.74 7.86
CA SER A 419 -32.34 4.53 8.86
C SER A 419 -33.48 5.55 8.81
N ASP A 420 -33.22 6.75 8.29
CA ASP A 420 -34.25 7.79 8.18
C ASP A 420 -35.32 7.39 7.13
N ALA A 421 -34.98 6.48 6.21
CA ALA A 421 -35.88 5.98 5.18
C ALA A 421 -36.68 4.75 5.62
N ASP A 422 -36.08 3.81 6.37
CA ASP A 422 -36.69 2.51 6.67
C ASP A 422 -36.85 2.18 8.17
N GLY A 423 -36.39 3.08 9.05
CA GLY A 423 -36.47 2.93 10.50
C GLY A 423 -35.59 1.83 11.09
N GLN A 424 -34.69 1.22 10.31
CA GLN A 424 -33.81 0.14 10.76
C GLN A 424 -32.39 0.64 10.98
N ALA A 425 -31.65 -0.01 11.86
CA ALA A 425 -30.29 0.39 12.17
C ALA A 425 -29.32 -0.12 11.10
N HIS A 426 -28.53 0.80 10.53
CA HIS A 426 -27.47 0.49 9.58
C HIS A 426 -26.10 0.73 10.18
N THR A 427 -25.28 -0.30 10.28
CA THR A 427 -23.93 -0.22 10.84
C THR A 427 -22.88 -0.44 9.77
N VAL A 428 -21.67 0.06 9.99
CA VAL A 428 -20.60 0.00 8.99
C VAL A 428 -19.28 -0.54 9.54
N VAL A 429 -18.61 -1.35 8.73
CA VAL A 429 -17.23 -1.78 8.90
C VAL A 429 -16.40 -1.15 7.78
N ALA A 430 -15.50 -0.24 8.12
CA ALA A 430 -14.48 0.25 7.21
C ALA A 430 -13.20 -0.59 7.35
N GLY A 431 -12.85 -1.33 6.31
CA GLY A 431 -11.74 -2.28 6.26
C GLY A 431 -12.12 -3.67 6.77
N ARG A 432 -11.12 -4.41 7.27
CA ARG A 432 -11.29 -5.81 7.70
C ARG A 432 -12.33 -5.94 8.84
N PRO A 433 -13.26 -6.91 8.80
CA PRO A 433 -14.28 -7.12 9.83
C PRO A 433 -13.71 -7.85 11.06
N ALA A 434 -12.63 -7.32 11.65
CA ALA A 434 -11.86 -8.00 12.69
C ALA A 434 -12.75 -8.36 13.90
N GLY A 435 -12.85 -9.66 14.19
CA GLY A 435 -13.65 -10.20 15.29
C GLY A 435 -15.13 -10.45 14.98
N LEU A 436 -15.61 -10.08 13.79
CA LEU A 436 -16.94 -10.51 13.33
C LEU A 436 -16.85 -11.91 12.71
N ASP A 437 -17.86 -12.71 12.99
CA ASP A 437 -18.00 -14.09 12.52
C ASP A 437 -19.42 -14.36 12.02
N LEU A 438 -19.61 -15.50 11.34
CA LEU A 438 -20.92 -15.88 10.79
C LEU A 438 -22.02 -15.90 11.88
N PRO A 439 -21.85 -16.61 13.03
CA PRO A 439 -22.91 -16.65 14.04
C PRO A 439 -23.35 -15.27 14.51
N PHE A 440 -22.41 -14.38 14.82
CA PHE A 440 -22.72 -13.06 15.35
C PHE A 440 -23.42 -12.18 14.31
N VAL A 441 -22.98 -12.19 13.04
CA VAL A 441 -23.63 -11.43 11.96
C VAL A 441 -25.06 -11.93 11.72
N LEU A 442 -25.31 -13.23 11.81
CA LEU A 442 -26.68 -13.77 11.70
C LEU A 442 -27.56 -13.38 12.89
N GLU A 443 -27.01 -13.32 14.10
CA GLU A 443 -27.72 -12.80 15.27
C GLU A 443 -28.09 -11.31 15.11
N LEU A 444 -27.22 -10.49 14.54
CA LEU A 444 -27.52 -9.10 14.19
C LEU A 444 -28.66 -9.00 13.17
N ALA A 445 -28.61 -9.82 12.11
CA ALA A 445 -29.66 -9.87 11.10
C ALA A 445 -31.04 -10.24 11.69
N ARG A 446 -31.10 -11.22 12.62
CA ARG A 446 -32.33 -11.58 13.33
C ARG A 446 -32.94 -10.42 14.13
N ARG A 447 -32.11 -9.47 14.54
CA ARG A 447 -32.48 -8.24 15.27
C ARG A 447 -32.65 -7.03 14.36
N ARG A 448 -32.70 -7.24 13.04
CA ARG A 448 -32.87 -6.20 12.03
C ARG A 448 -31.76 -5.14 12.01
N VAL A 449 -30.54 -5.54 12.33
CA VAL A 449 -29.36 -4.69 12.21
C VAL A 449 -28.67 -4.98 10.87
N HIS A 450 -28.55 -3.96 10.03
CA HIS A 450 -27.82 -4.05 8.77
C HIS A 450 -26.32 -3.87 9.02
N VAL A 451 -25.49 -4.72 8.39
CA VAL A 451 -24.03 -4.66 8.45
C VAL A 451 -23.50 -4.36 7.05
N HIS A 452 -22.95 -3.16 6.89
CA HIS A 452 -22.34 -2.70 5.64
C HIS A 452 -20.83 -2.85 5.73
N LEU A 453 -20.25 -3.52 4.74
CA LEU A 453 -18.86 -3.90 4.68
C LEU A 453 -18.19 -3.13 3.55
N HIS A 454 -17.34 -2.14 3.89
CA HIS A 454 -16.53 -1.41 2.94
C HIS A 454 -15.08 -1.87 3.05
N GLY A 455 -14.56 -2.51 2.02
CA GLY A 455 -13.19 -2.99 2.04
C GLY A 455 -12.96 -4.03 0.98
N GLN A 456 -11.70 -4.43 0.84
CA GLN A 456 -11.32 -5.39 -0.18
C GLN A 456 -11.44 -6.80 0.35
N VAL A 457 -11.94 -7.68 -0.52
CA VAL A 457 -11.95 -9.11 -0.30
C VAL A 457 -10.57 -9.65 -0.57
N ARG A 458 -9.73 -9.75 0.48
CA ARG A 458 -8.44 -10.42 0.36
C ARG A 458 -8.65 -11.85 -0.14
N ALA A 459 -7.75 -12.30 -1.03
CA ALA A 459 -7.68 -13.69 -1.45
C ALA A 459 -7.38 -14.63 -0.26
N PRO A 460 -7.77 -15.92 -0.32
CA PRO A 460 -7.45 -16.89 0.72
C PRO A 460 -5.93 -16.96 0.96
N GLY A 461 -5.52 -16.84 2.22
CA GLY A 461 -4.13 -16.89 2.66
C GLY A 461 -4.02 -16.75 4.19
N PRO A 462 -2.85 -17.03 4.78
CA PRO A 462 -2.65 -17.03 6.23
C PRO A 462 -2.86 -15.66 6.90
N THR A 463 -3.04 -14.58 6.13
CA THR A 463 -3.21 -13.20 6.61
C THR A 463 -4.61 -12.60 6.37
N GLY A 464 -5.61 -13.43 6.04
CA GLY A 464 -7.02 -13.12 6.35
C GLY A 464 -7.91 -12.67 5.19
N SER A 465 -8.54 -13.64 4.54
CA SER A 465 -9.77 -13.39 3.79
C SER A 465 -10.99 -13.54 4.72
N TRP A 466 -11.87 -12.53 4.76
CA TRP A 466 -13.23 -12.69 5.29
C TRP A 466 -14.13 -13.56 4.39
N THR A 467 -13.65 -14.04 3.22
CA THR A 467 -14.41 -14.94 2.34
C THR A 467 -14.88 -16.20 3.05
N GLY A 468 -14.14 -16.66 4.07
CA GLY A 468 -14.47 -17.89 4.79
C GLY A 468 -15.87 -17.91 5.41
N TRP A 469 -16.42 -16.75 5.80
CA TRP A 469 -17.77 -16.64 6.34
C TRP A 469 -18.70 -15.72 5.53
N LEU A 470 -18.15 -14.81 4.73
CA LEU A 470 -18.93 -13.79 4.03
C LEU A 470 -19.94 -14.39 3.05
N ASP A 471 -19.55 -15.38 2.26
CA ASP A 471 -20.45 -16.00 1.28
C ASP A 471 -21.65 -16.67 1.97
N ALA A 472 -21.39 -17.35 3.10
CA ALA A 472 -22.44 -17.94 3.92
C ALA A 472 -23.35 -16.88 4.56
N ALA A 473 -22.79 -15.75 5.00
CA ALA A 473 -23.57 -14.65 5.56
C ALA A 473 -24.46 -13.96 4.51
N LEU A 474 -23.93 -13.73 3.31
CA LEU A 474 -24.68 -13.19 2.17
C LEU A 474 -25.79 -14.13 1.73
N ALA A 475 -25.53 -15.45 1.72
CA ALA A 475 -26.56 -16.44 1.38
C ALA A 475 -27.66 -16.53 2.45
N ALA A 476 -27.30 -16.48 3.74
CA ALA A 476 -28.24 -16.66 4.84
C ALA A 476 -29.00 -15.38 5.24
N ALA A 477 -28.43 -14.19 5.00
CA ALA A 477 -29.01 -12.91 5.39
C ALA A 477 -28.81 -11.81 4.31
N PRO A 478 -29.24 -12.03 3.05
CA PRO A 478 -28.97 -11.12 1.92
C PRO A 478 -29.58 -9.72 2.08
N GLY A 479 -30.60 -9.55 2.93
CA GLY A 479 -31.19 -8.24 3.23
C GLY A 479 -30.44 -7.44 4.30
N PHE A 480 -29.55 -8.07 5.06
CA PHE A 480 -28.91 -7.47 6.24
C PHE A 480 -27.39 -7.41 6.13
N VAL A 481 -26.76 -8.16 5.25
CA VAL A 481 -25.31 -8.11 5.01
C VAL A 481 -25.05 -7.51 3.63
N HIS A 482 -24.28 -6.43 3.59
CA HIS A 482 -24.07 -5.63 2.38
C HIS A 482 -22.59 -5.44 2.14
N VAL A 483 -22.12 -5.65 0.92
CA VAL A 483 -20.72 -5.43 0.51
C VAL A 483 -20.67 -4.24 -0.43
N HIS A 484 -19.70 -3.35 -0.19
CA HIS A 484 -19.51 -2.11 -0.92
C HIS A 484 -18.04 -1.94 -1.33
N PRO A 485 -17.76 -1.13 -2.36
CA PRO A 485 -16.39 -0.71 -2.66
C PRO A 485 -15.69 -0.06 -1.45
N PRO A 486 -14.35 -0.11 -1.37
CA PRO A 486 -13.58 0.62 -0.36
C PRO A 486 -13.87 2.13 -0.41
N VAL A 487 -13.81 2.79 0.75
CA VAL A 487 -14.05 4.24 0.88
C VAL A 487 -12.75 4.97 1.15
N GLY A 488 -12.39 5.91 0.28
CA GLY A 488 -11.24 6.78 0.47
C GLY A 488 -11.54 7.97 1.40
N PRO A 489 -10.50 8.67 1.91
CA PRO A 489 -10.64 9.82 2.79
C PRO A 489 -11.54 10.94 2.26
N GLN A 490 -11.53 11.16 0.94
CA GLN A 490 -12.38 12.15 0.27
C GLN A 490 -13.89 11.88 0.41
N GLU A 491 -14.25 10.62 0.70
CA GLU A 491 -15.63 10.14 0.75
C GLU A 491 -16.06 9.71 2.16
N TRP A 492 -15.17 9.76 3.16
CA TRP A 492 -15.53 9.31 4.51
C TRP A 492 -16.77 10.01 5.05
N VAL A 493 -16.84 11.34 4.96
CA VAL A 493 -18.01 12.07 5.47
C VAL A 493 -19.25 11.79 4.63
N SER A 494 -19.16 11.91 3.30
CA SER A 494 -20.33 11.77 2.42
C SER A 494 -20.87 10.33 2.36
N VAL A 495 -20.02 9.31 2.43
CA VAL A 495 -20.44 7.90 2.35
C VAL A 495 -20.75 7.35 3.73
N LEU A 496 -19.85 7.51 4.70
CA LEU A 496 -20.00 6.82 5.99
C LEU A 496 -21.04 7.50 6.90
N SER A 497 -21.33 8.78 6.74
CA SER A 497 -22.37 9.43 7.56
C SER A 497 -23.78 8.89 7.31
N ARG A 498 -23.97 8.05 6.29
CA ARG A 498 -25.23 7.37 5.98
C ARG A 498 -25.60 6.28 7.00
N TYR A 499 -24.63 5.86 7.81
CA TYR A 499 -24.79 4.78 8.78
C TYR A 499 -25.05 5.32 10.19
N ASP A 500 -25.56 4.48 11.08
CA ASP A 500 -25.89 4.77 12.47
C ASP A 500 -24.71 4.61 13.42
N ALA A 501 -23.84 3.62 13.17
CA ALA A 501 -22.64 3.38 13.97
C ALA A 501 -21.55 2.65 13.17
N GLY A 502 -20.29 2.89 13.55
CA GLY A 502 -19.13 2.16 13.03
C GLY A 502 -18.69 1.03 13.97
N TRP A 503 -18.15 -0.06 13.42
CA TRP A 503 -17.60 -1.18 14.20
C TRP A 503 -16.08 -1.08 14.39
N LEU A 504 -15.65 -1.14 15.65
CA LEU A 504 -14.26 -1.47 16.00
C LEU A 504 -14.05 -2.99 16.06
N HIS A 505 -12.83 -3.39 16.40
CA HIS A 505 -12.48 -4.79 16.56
C HIS A 505 -13.29 -5.41 17.70
N ARG A 506 -13.84 -6.60 17.45
CA ARG A 506 -14.46 -7.44 18.48
C ARG A 506 -13.40 -8.43 19.00
N PHE A 507 -13.11 -8.39 20.28
CA PHE A 507 -12.11 -9.25 20.92
C PHE A 507 -12.37 -9.36 22.41
N ASP A 508 -11.89 -10.44 23.01
CA ASP A 508 -11.93 -10.63 24.45
C ASP A 508 -10.61 -10.19 25.08
N SER A 509 -10.68 -9.33 26.10
CA SER A 509 -9.54 -9.00 26.93
C SER A 509 -9.50 -9.87 28.20
N ALA A 510 -8.30 -10.35 28.53
CA ALA A 510 -8.03 -11.10 29.76
C ALA A 510 -6.98 -10.43 30.67
N ASN A 511 -6.65 -9.15 30.44
CA ASN A 511 -5.61 -8.47 31.23
C ASN A 511 -6.02 -8.20 32.69
N GLY A 512 -7.31 -8.21 33.00
CA GLY A 512 -7.82 -8.14 34.37
C GLY A 512 -7.43 -6.85 35.11
N GLY A 513 -7.26 -5.75 34.37
CA GLY A 513 -6.90 -4.46 34.95
C GLY A 513 -5.39 -4.24 35.07
N ASP A 514 -4.58 -5.20 34.61
CA ASP A 514 -3.13 -5.18 34.73
C ASP A 514 -2.46 -4.91 33.38
N LEU A 515 -1.92 -3.70 33.18
CA LEU A 515 -1.23 -3.33 31.95
C LEU A 515 -0.09 -4.29 31.59
N ARG A 516 0.59 -4.92 32.55
CA ARG A 516 1.67 -5.89 32.26
C ARG A 516 1.18 -7.09 31.47
N ARG A 517 -0.13 -7.37 31.51
CA ARG A 517 -0.80 -8.46 30.81
C ARG A 517 -1.53 -8.00 29.54
N ALA A 518 -1.47 -6.70 29.22
CA ALA A 518 -2.14 -6.13 28.06
C ALA A 518 -1.58 -6.72 26.76
N THR A 519 -2.50 -7.08 25.87
CA THR A 519 -2.25 -7.59 24.54
C THR A 519 -2.14 -6.46 23.52
N TRP A 520 -1.97 -6.82 22.25
CA TRP A 520 -2.01 -5.85 21.16
C TRP A 520 -3.37 -5.15 21.07
N ASP A 521 -4.48 -5.91 21.11
CA ASP A 521 -5.83 -5.36 21.00
C ASP A 521 -6.19 -4.44 22.18
N ASP A 522 -5.63 -4.71 23.37
CA ASP A 522 -5.85 -3.88 24.56
C ASP A 522 -5.22 -2.49 24.45
N LEU A 523 -4.04 -2.38 23.83
CA LEU A 523 -3.26 -1.13 23.76
C LEU A 523 -3.51 -0.34 22.46
N ASN A 524 -3.83 -1.05 21.38
CA ASN A 524 -3.89 -0.48 20.04
C ASN A 524 -5.03 0.54 19.88
N SER A 525 -4.75 1.61 19.13
CA SER A 525 -5.76 2.55 18.60
C SER A 525 -6.07 2.19 17.15
N PRO A 526 -7.25 1.60 16.84
CA PRO A 526 -7.59 1.19 15.49
C PRO A 526 -7.69 2.40 14.55
N ALA A 527 -7.02 2.35 13.38
CA ALA A 527 -7.02 3.45 12.40
C ALA A 527 -8.43 3.87 11.93
N ARG A 528 -9.44 2.99 12.03
CA ARG A 528 -10.83 3.30 11.69
C ARG A 528 -11.57 4.16 12.72
N LEU A 529 -11.06 4.28 13.95
CA LEU A 529 -11.67 5.13 14.98
C LEU A 529 -11.80 6.59 14.51
N PRO A 530 -10.71 7.28 14.14
CA PRO A 530 -10.82 8.66 13.66
C PRO A 530 -11.59 8.77 12.32
N VAL A 531 -11.62 7.71 11.50
CA VAL A 531 -12.43 7.66 10.27
C VAL A 531 -13.92 7.75 10.58
N TYR A 532 -14.41 6.97 11.54
CA TYR A 532 -15.81 7.02 11.95
C TYR A 532 -16.17 8.35 12.61
N LEU A 533 -15.28 8.89 13.44
CA LEU A 533 -15.50 10.18 14.07
C LEU A 533 -15.53 11.32 13.04
N ALA A 534 -14.66 11.30 12.01
CA ALA A 534 -14.71 12.26 10.91
C ALA A 534 -16.09 12.31 10.24
N ALA A 535 -16.71 11.15 10.05
CA ALA A 535 -18.05 10.98 9.50
C ALA A 535 -19.20 11.24 10.49
N GLY A 536 -18.90 11.57 11.75
CA GLY A 536 -19.92 11.81 12.79
C GLY A 536 -20.63 10.55 13.26
N LEU A 537 -19.95 9.41 13.23
CA LEU A 537 -20.50 8.13 13.70
C LEU A 537 -20.08 7.83 15.13
N PRO A 538 -21.03 7.44 16.01
CA PRO A 538 -20.67 6.73 17.23
C PRO A 538 -20.15 5.32 16.88
N VAL A 539 -19.56 4.67 17.87
CA VAL A 539 -18.70 3.52 17.63
C VAL A 539 -19.07 2.35 18.54
N LEU A 540 -19.39 1.21 17.93
CA LEU A 540 -19.63 -0.05 18.62
C LEU A 540 -18.31 -0.69 19.04
N GLN A 541 -18.17 -0.95 20.33
CA GLN A 541 -17.00 -1.59 20.93
C GLN A 541 -17.46 -2.68 21.91
N GLN A 542 -16.89 -3.89 21.81
CA GLN A 542 -17.16 -4.94 22.77
C GLN A 542 -16.68 -4.49 24.15
N ALA A 543 -17.58 -4.51 25.12
CA ALA A 543 -17.29 -4.14 26.50
C ALA A 543 -16.46 -5.24 27.18
N SER A 544 -15.38 -4.83 27.84
CA SER A 544 -14.44 -5.71 28.56
C SER A 544 -14.36 -5.36 30.05
N PRO A 545 -15.39 -5.69 30.86
CA PRO A 545 -15.43 -5.30 32.27
C PRO A 545 -14.25 -5.84 33.05
N GLY A 546 -13.63 -4.98 33.87
CA GLY A 546 -12.48 -5.34 34.68
C GLY A 546 -11.17 -5.45 33.89
N SER A 547 -11.17 -5.21 32.58
CA SER A 547 -9.96 -5.07 31.78
C SER A 547 -9.65 -3.61 31.44
N LEU A 548 -8.38 -3.34 31.13
CA LEU A 548 -7.94 -2.08 30.54
C LEU A 548 -7.91 -2.22 29.03
N VAL A 549 -8.80 -1.51 28.33
CA VAL A 549 -8.83 -1.44 26.87
C VAL A 549 -8.76 0.02 26.49
N ALA A 550 -7.67 0.40 25.82
CA ALA A 550 -7.30 1.80 25.58
C ALA A 550 -8.42 2.58 24.85
N VAL A 551 -9.01 1.95 23.83
CA VAL A 551 -10.07 2.60 23.04
C VAL A 551 -11.35 2.82 23.84
N GLU A 552 -11.69 1.97 24.82
CA GLU A 552 -12.88 2.19 25.67
C GLU A 552 -12.77 3.50 26.47
N ARG A 553 -11.56 3.86 26.92
CA ARG A 553 -11.33 5.11 27.64
C ARG A 553 -11.51 6.32 26.74
N VAL A 554 -10.99 6.26 25.52
CA VAL A 554 -11.16 7.30 24.50
C VAL A 554 -12.64 7.51 24.20
N LEU A 555 -13.37 6.43 23.92
CA LEU A 555 -14.81 6.47 23.62
C LEU A 555 -15.64 7.01 24.79
N ARG A 556 -15.30 6.66 26.04
CA ARG A 556 -15.99 7.15 27.24
C ARG A 556 -15.75 8.63 27.46
N ARG A 557 -14.51 9.11 27.30
CA ARG A 557 -14.14 10.52 27.41
C ARG A 557 -14.94 11.38 26.44
N ASP A 558 -15.04 10.92 25.19
CA ASP A 558 -15.71 11.68 24.12
C ASP A 558 -17.23 11.43 24.06
N GLY A 559 -17.75 10.44 24.79
CA GLY A 559 -19.17 10.08 24.78
C GLY A 559 -19.63 9.43 23.47
N THR A 560 -18.71 8.84 22.71
CA THR A 560 -18.94 8.32 21.35
C THR A 560 -19.11 6.80 21.30
N GLY A 561 -18.88 6.11 22.43
CA GLY A 561 -18.95 4.65 22.50
C GLY A 561 -20.36 4.10 22.69
N LEU A 562 -20.64 3.01 21.97
CA LEU A 562 -21.80 2.13 22.13
C LEU A 562 -21.29 0.77 22.62
N PRO A 563 -21.12 0.57 23.94
CA PRO A 563 -20.60 -0.68 24.48
C PRO A 563 -21.61 -1.82 24.35
N TYR A 564 -21.14 -3.04 24.05
CA TYR A 564 -22.00 -4.22 23.95
C TYR A 564 -21.29 -5.50 24.43
N ARG A 565 -22.05 -6.53 24.84
CA ARG A 565 -21.54 -7.88 25.11
C ARG A 565 -22.25 -8.97 24.30
N SER A 566 -23.40 -8.64 23.73
CA SER A 566 -24.23 -9.54 22.94
C SER A 566 -24.85 -8.81 21.74
N ALA A 567 -25.45 -9.56 20.80
CA ALA A 567 -26.22 -8.96 19.72
C ALA A 567 -27.48 -8.24 20.23
N ASP A 568 -28.05 -8.66 21.36
CA ASP A 568 -29.16 -7.96 22.02
C ASP A 568 -28.74 -6.59 22.55
N ASP A 569 -27.56 -6.50 23.17
CA ASP A 569 -27.00 -5.21 23.62
C ASP A 569 -26.77 -4.27 22.44
N VAL A 570 -26.28 -4.79 21.30
CA VAL A 570 -26.10 -4.00 20.07
C VAL A 570 -27.44 -3.44 19.59
N ALA A 571 -28.47 -4.27 19.50
CA ALA A 571 -29.81 -3.83 19.09
C ALA A 571 -30.38 -2.77 20.04
N GLY A 572 -30.23 -2.95 21.35
CA GLY A 572 -30.66 -1.98 22.36
C GLY A 572 -29.90 -0.65 22.26
N ALA A 573 -28.58 -0.68 22.09
CA ALA A 573 -27.76 0.51 21.93
C ALA A 573 -28.12 1.28 20.66
N LEU A 574 -28.32 0.57 19.54
CA LEU A 574 -28.73 1.18 18.27
C LEU A 574 -30.15 1.74 18.32
N ALA A 575 -31.09 1.09 19.00
CA ALA A 575 -32.43 1.65 19.21
C ALA A 575 -32.37 2.98 19.98
N GLY A 576 -31.54 3.05 21.03
CA GLY A 576 -31.29 4.30 21.75
C GLY A 576 -30.63 5.38 20.89
N GLU A 577 -29.69 4.99 20.01
CA GLU A 577 -29.05 5.90 19.08
C GLU A 577 -30.02 6.41 18.00
N LEU A 578 -30.85 5.56 17.42
CA LEU A 578 -31.89 5.96 16.46
C LEU A 578 -32.88 6.96 17.08
N ALA A 579 -33.25 6.76 18.35
CA ALA A 579 -34.19 7.62 19.05
C ALA A 579 -33.61 8.98 19.45
N SER A 580 -32.32 9.04 19.82
CA SER A 580 -31.73 10.23 20.45
C SER A 580 -30.64 10.93 19.65
N ARG A 581 -29.98 10.22 18.73
CA ARG A 581 -28.78 10.67 17.98
C ARG A 581 -27.65 11.20 18.87
N ARG A 582 -27.62 10.78 20.14
CA ARG A 582 -26.69 11.32 21.14
C ARG A 582 -25.24 10.98 20.80
N GLY A 583 -24.98 9.74 20.38
CA GLY A 583 -23.66 9.29 19.99
C GLY A 583 -23.17 10.01 18.73
N ALA A 584 -24.03 10.18 17.72
CA ALA A 584 -23.72 10.96 16.53
C ALA A 584 -23.38 12.42 16.85
N ALA A 585 -24.18 13.08 17.71
CA ALA A 585 -23.90 14.44 18.15
C ALA A 585 -22.56 14.55 18.90
N ALA A 586 -22.26 13.57 19.77
CA ALA A 586 -20.97 13.50 20.46
C ALA A 586 -19.80 13.29 19.49
N ALA A 587 -19.96 12.42 18.49
CA ALA A 587 -18.94 12.17 17.47
C ALA A 587 -18.64 13.43 16.66
N LEU A 588 -19.67 14.16 16.21
CA LEU A 588 -19.51 15.44 15.53
C LEU A 588 -18.82 16.49 16.41
N ALA A 589 -19.13 16.55 17.71
CA ALA A 589 -18.47 17.45 18.66
C ALA A 589 -17.02 17.06 18.98
N ALA A 590 -16.64 15.79 18.75
CA ALA A 590 -15.32 15.27 19.03
C ALA A 590 -14.38 15.27 17.82
N ARG A 591 -14.92 15.17 16.59
CA ARG A 591 -14.16 14.80 15.38
C ARG A 591 -12.93 15.68 15.10
N GLU A 592 -12.99 16.98 15.34
CA GLU A 592 -11.85 17.87 15.09
C GLU A 592 -10.66 17.56 16.02
N ARG A 593 -10.91 17.13 17.26
CA ARG A 593 -9.85 16.70 18.20
C ARG A 593 -9.15 15.42 17.75
N HIS A 594 -9.79 14.66 16.86
CA HIS A 594 -9.26 13.41 16.28
C HIS A 594 -8.67 13.65 14.89
N THR A 595 -8.20 14.86 14.61
CA THR A 595 -7.39 15.19 13.43
C THR A 595 -5.96 15.45 13.85
N PHE A 596 -5.00 15.21 12.97
CA PHE A 596 -3.59 15.49 13.25
C PHE A 596 -3.35 16.99 13.46
N ASP A 597 -4.05 17.85 12.71
CA ASP A 597 -3.95 19.31 12.77
C ASP A 597 -4.23 19.86 14.18
N ALA A 598 -5.11 19.22 14.96
CA ALA A 598 -5.41 19.60 16.34
C ALA A 598 -4.23 19.38 17.32
N HIS A 599 -3.23 18.59 16.94
CA HIS A 599 -2.06 18.27 17.76
C HIS A 599 -0.75 18.83 17.19
N ALA A 600 -0.77 19.37 15.98
CA ALA A 600 0.42 19.81 15.27
C ALA A 600 1.18 20.91 16.01
N ASP A 601 0.50 21.88 16.64
CA ASP A 601 1.18 22.94 17.41
C ASP A 601 1.93 22.38 18.62
N ARG A 602 1.30 21.48 19.38
CA ARG A 602 1.94 20.80 20.52
C ARG A 602 3.15 19.97 20.08
N LEU A 603 3.08 19.33 18.91
CA LEU A 603 4.21 18.59 18.35
C LEU A 603 5.37 19.52 17.96
N VAL A 604 5.07 20.68 17.36
CA VAL A 604 6.08 21.71 17.04
C VAL A 604 6.72 22.27 18.31
N GLU A 605 5.95 22.51 19.35
CA GLU A 605 6.46 22.94 20.66
C GLU A 605 7.43 21.91 21.24
N LEU A 606 7.08 20.61 21.17
CA LEU A 606 7.97 19.52 21.56
C LEU A 606 9.26 19.54 20.74
N PHE A 607 9.19 19.66 19.42
CA PHE A 607 10.37 19.74 18.57
C PHE A 607 11.29 20.89 18.95
N ARG A 608 10.73 22.07 19.20
CA ARG A 608 11.48 23.24 19.65
C ARG A 608 12.06 23.09 21.06
N ALA A 609 11.44 22.29 21.91
CA ALA A 609 11.92 22.03 23.26
C ALA A 609 13.10 21.06 23.25
N VAL A 610 13.08 20.02 22.41
CA VAL A 610 14.18 19.04 22.32
C VAL A 610 15.36 19.51 21.46
N ALA A 611 15.14 20.50 20.59
CA ALA A 611 16.19 21.08 19.75
C ALA A 611 16.97 22.24 20.40
N ARG A 612 16.50 22.71 21.57
CA ARG A 612 17.22 23.68 22.42
C ARG A 612 18.08 22.94 23.42
#